data_AF-A0A524MXJ1-F1
#
_entry.id   AF-A0A524MXJ1-F1
#
_cell.length_a   1.000
_cell.length_b   1.000
_cell.length_c   1.000
_cell.angle_alpha   90.00
_cell.angle_beta   90.00
_cell.angle_gamma   90.00
#
_symmetry.space_group_name_H-M   'P 1'
#
loop_
_entity.id
_entity.type
_entity.pdbx_description
1 polymer ?
#
loop_
_entity_poly.entity_id
_entity_poly.type
_entity_poly.pdbx_seq_one_letter_code
_entity_poly.pdbx_strand_id
1 'polypeptide(L)'
;MQLVRYAVLLVACAAASGCVSPVARRYPAGNSAVSEATFKSLVRDLSSSKRQNAKAKDQLVALGKDSLPYLLREVDLRDCSYINERRQDRATRALRVIRNIGCTNAIEACEWLLLDADIDAKGISLNALFTEAVIYLHDNFQLQDARDIYVAFVTRHRDKYVEQELIKTHWRAGRRVDLLHVDITCNIPLLLRMDDKAAADAVAELVRLMKLPTYGGMAIHRLAPDGFTIMSDPPDSGGLEQLLFSTPAEK
;
A
#
# COMPACT_ATOMS: atom_id res chain seq x y z
N MET A 1 -29.33 61.30 -24.54
CA MET A 1 -28.18 60.42 -24.21
C MET A 1 -28.74 59.08 -23.74
N GLN A 2 -28.53 58.04 -24.55
CA GLN A 2 -29.03 56.68 -24.36
C GLN A 2 -27.88 55.76 -23.96
N LEU A 3 -27.88 55.31 -22.70
CA LEU A 3 -27.11 54.19 -22.16
C LEU A 3 -28.02 53.73 -21.00
N VAL A 4 -28.61 52.54 -20.93
CA VAL A 4 -28.01 51.22 -20.93
C VAL A 4 -29.12 50.21 -21.26
N ARG A 5 -29.01 49.53 -22.40
CA ARG A 5 -29.79 48.33 -22.76
C ARG A 5 -28.82 47.17 -22.96
N TYR A 6 -28.30 46.59 -21.88
CA TYR A 6 -27.68 45.25 -21.90
C TYR A 6 -27.77 44.64 -20.49
N ALA A 7 -28.99 44.28 -20.11
CA ALA A 7 -29.28 43.47 -18.92
C ALA A 7 -30.01 42.19 -19.36
N VAL A 8 -29.41 41.44 -20.28
CA VAL A 8 -29.80 40.07 -20.62
C VAL A 8 -28.53 39.37 -21.11
N LEU A 9 -28.30 38.15 -20.64
CA LEU A 9 -27.16 37.25 -20.95
C LEU A 9 -25.87 37.48 -20.16
N LEU A 10 -25.87 37.07 -18.89
CA LEU A 10 -24.74 36.33 -18.28
C LEU A 10 -25.17 35.62 -16.98
N VAL A 11 -26.40 35.14 -16.94
CA VAL A 11 -26.91 34.26 -15.89
C VAL A 11 -27.60 33.09 -16.59
N ALA A 12 -26.81 32.10 -17.02
CA ALA A 12 -27.21 30.72 -17.31
C ALA A 12 -26.10 29.99 -18.10
N CYS A 13 -24.92 29.83 -17.50
CA CYS A 13 -24.00 28.73 -17.87
C CYS A 13 -23.34 28.14 -16.61
N ALA A 14 -24.08 28.15 -15.49
CA ALA A 14 -23.76 27.41 -14.28
C ALA A 14 -24.53 26.07 -14.28
N ALA A 15 -24.56 25.39 -15.43
CA ALA A 15 -25.12 24.06 -15.58
C ALA A 15 -24.00 23.11 -16.03
N ALA A 16 -23.67 22.17 -15.14
CA ALA A 16 -23.04 20.89 -15.47
C ALA A 16 -21.56 20.82 -15.87
N SER A 17 -20.67 21.62 -15.26
CA SER A 17 -19.28 21.14 -15.08
C SER A 17 -19.25 20.20 -13.88
N GLY A 18 -19.66 18.95 -14.10
CA GLY A 18 -19.47 17.87 -13.14
C GLY A 18 -18.00 17.81 -12.74
N CYS A 19 -17.69 18.23 -11.52
CA CYS A 19 -16.35 18.14 -10.98
C CYS A 19 -16.04 16.66 -10.73
N VAL A 20 -15.63 15.95 -11.79
CA VAL A 20 -15.07 14.61 -11.69
C VAL A 20 -13.75 14.72 -10.94
N SER A 21 -13.63 13.99 -9.82
CA SER A 21 -12.39 13.99 -9.00
C SER A 21 -11.18 13.64 -9.88
N PRO A 22 -10.00 14.26 -9.65
CA PRO A 22 -8.78 13.96 -10.37
C PRO A 22 -8.46 12.46 -10.47
N VAL A 23 -8.63 11.70 -9.38
CA VAL A 23 -8.46 10.23 -9.35
C VAL A 23 -9.46 9.51 -10.25
N ALA A 24 -10.72 9.95 -10.31
CA ALA A 24 -11.70 9.38 -11.24
C ALA A 24 -11.39 9.71 -12.71
N ARG A 25 -10.66 10.80 -13.00
CA ARG A 25 -10.13 11.10 -14.34
C ARG A 25 -8.93 10.21 -14.68
N ARG A 26 -8.06 9.93 -13.70
CA ARG A 26 -6.93 9.00 -13.88
C ARG A 26 -7.40 7.57 -14.17
N TYR A 27 -8.48 7.16 -13.51
CA TYR A 27 -9.07 5.83 -13.68
C TYR A 27 -10.53 5.95 -14.15
N PRO A 28 -10.78 6.24 -15.45
CA PRO A 28 -12.13 6.34 -15.99
C PRO A 28 -12.85 4.99 -15.88
N ALA A 29 -14.17 5.01 -15.71
CA ALA A 29 -14.95 3.79 -15.70
C ALA A 29 -14.79 3.07 -17.05
N GLY A 30 -14.53 1.76 -17.01
CA GLY A 30 -14.45 0.95 -18.22
C GLY A 30 -15.83 0.72 -18.86
N ASN A 31 -15.82 0.31 -20.13
CA ASN A 31 -17.02 -0.13 -20.84
C ASN A 31 -17.42 -1.56 -20.39
N SER A 32 -17.81 -1.71 -19.12
CA SER A 32 -18.28 -2.99 -18.58
C SER A 32 -19.80 -3.10 -18.72
N ALA A 33 -20.28 -4.34 -18.93
CA ALA A 33 -21.71 -4.65 -18.86
C ALA A 33 -22.27 -4.52 -17.44
N VAL A 34 -21.40 -4.54 -16.43
CA VAL A 34 -21.77 -4.38 -15.02
C VAL A 34 -21.84 -2.90 -14.67
N SER A 35 -22.92 -2.51 -13.99
CA SER A 35 -23.14 -1.10 -13.61
C SER A 35 -22.08 -0.58 -12.63
N GLU A 36 -21.74 0.70 -12.72
CA GLU A 36 -20.86 1.38 -11.76
C GLU A 36 -21.37 1.28 -10.31
N ALA A 37 -22.69 1.30 -10.11
CA ALA A 37 -23.29 1.14 -8.79
C ALA A 37 -22.96 -0.23 -8.16
N THR A 38 -22.93 -1.29 -8.98
CA THR A 38 -22.53 -2.63 -8.54
C THR A 38 -21.08 -2.64 -8.08
N PHE A 39 -20.15 -2.09 -8.87
CA PHE A 39 -18.74 -2.02 -8.48
C PHE A 39 -18.53 -1.24 -7.19
N LYS A 40 -19.19 -0.08 -7.04
CA LYS A 40 -19.14 0.72 -5.82
C LYS A 40 -19.64 -0.06 -4.60
N SER A 41 -20.71 -0.85 -4.76
CA SER A 41 -21.21 -1.69 -3.66
C SER A 41 -20.21 -2.77 -3.28
N LEU A 42 -19.63 -3.49 -4.26
CA LEU A 42 -18.64 -4.55 -3.99
C LEU A 42 -17.40 -4.00 -3.29
N VAL A 43 -16.90 -2.86 -3.77
CA VAL A 43 -15.77 -2.15 -3.16
C VAL A 43 -16.07 -1.75 -1.71
N ARG A 44 -17.27 -1.23 -1.44
CA ARG A 44 -17.69 -0.89 -0.07
C ARG A 44 -17.73 -2.14 0.82
N ASP A 45 -18.22 -3.25 0.27
CA ASP A 45 -18.39 -4.52 0.97
C ASP A 45 -17.08 -5.19 1.38
N LEU A 46 -15.95 -4.81 0.75
CA LEU A 46 -14.61 -5.19 1.20
C LEU A 46 -14.35 -4.80 2.66
N SER A 47 -14.95 -3.71 3.17
CA SER A 47 -14.76 -3.25 4.55
C SER A 47 -16.01 -3.34 5.42
N SER A 48 -17.03 -4.11 5.00
CA SER A 48 -18.28 -4.22 5.75
C SER A 48 -18.24 -5.34 6.80
N SER A 49 -17.87 -6.56 6.41
CA SER A 49 -17.70 -7.70 7.31
C SER A 49 -16.84 -8.78 6.66
N LYS A 50 -16.24 -9.69 7.43
CA LYS A 50 -15.42 -10.79 6.90
C LYS A 50 -16.14 -11.63 5.84
N ARG A 51 -17.42 -11.93 6.04
CA ARG A 51 -18.23 -12.71 5.07
C ARG A 51 -18.53 -11.92 3.80
N GLN A 52 -18.85 -10.63 3.92
CA GLN A 52 -19.10 -9.77 2.75
C GLN A 52 -17.83 -9.49 1.97
N ASN A 53 -16.71 -9.26 2.67
CA ASN A 53 -15.40 -9.12 2.07
C ASN A 53 -15.03 -10.33 1.22
N ALA A 54 -15.18 -11.55 1.75
CA ALA A 54 -14.88 -12.77 1.00
C ALA A 54 -15.69 -12.85 -0.30
N LYS A 55 -17.01 -12.63 -0.23
CA LYS A 55 -17.88 -12.62 -1.41
C LYS A 55 -17.51 -11.52 -2.40
N ALA A 56 -17.28 -10.30 -1.91
CA ALA A 56 -16.95 -9.16 -2.75
C ALA A 56 -15.61 -9.36 -3.45
N LYS A 57 -14.60 -9.86 -2.73
CA LYS A 57 -13.29 -10.24 -3.28
C LYS A 57 -13.44 -11.23 -4.42
N ASP A 58 -14.13 -12.35 -4.20
CA ASP A 58 -14.27 -13.40 -5.21
C ASP A 58 -15.01 -12.87 -6.46
N GLN A 59 -16.03 -12.03 -6.28
CA GLN A 59 -16.75 -11.39 -7.37
C GLN A 59 -15.89 -10.38 -8.13
N LEU A 60 -15.13 -9.53 -7.43
CA LEU A 60 -14.25 -8.54 -8.06
C LEU A 60 -13.11 -9.23 -8.83
N VAL A 61 -12.53 -10.31 -8.28
CA VAL A 61 -11.54 -11.12 -8.99
C VAL A 61 -12.14 -11.77 -10.24
N ALA A 62 -13.35 -12.32 -10.15
CA ALA A 62 -14.04 -12.90 -11.30
C ALA A 62 -14.37 -11.87 -12.40
N LEU A 63 -14.66 -10.63 -12.02
CA LEU A 63 -14.84 -9.51 -12.95
C LEU A 63 -13.51 -9.04 -13.56
N GLY A 64 -12.38 -9.40 -12.94
CA GLY A 64 -11.04 -9.17 -13.46
C GLY A 64 -10.77 -7.70 -13.77
N LYS A 65 -10.30 -7.43 -15.01
CA LYS A 65 -9.85 -6.10 -15.44
C LYS A 65 -10.94 -5.03 -15.41
N ASP A 66 -12.21 -5.41 -15.54
CA ASP A 66 -13.34 -4.47 -15.50
C ASP A 66 -13.48 -3.78 -14.12
N SER A 67 -13.03 -4.45 -13.06
CA SER A 67 -13.07 -3.91 -11.70
C SER A 67 -11.93 -2.94 -11.38
N LEU A 68 -10.85 -2.94 -12.17
CA LEU A 68 -9.62 -2.22 -11.86
C LEU A 68 -9.80 -0.71 -11.70
N PRO A 69 -10.55 0.01 -12.55
CA PRO A 69 -10.72 1.45 -12.35
C PRO A 69 -11.34 1.78 -10.99
N TYR A 70 -12.22 0.92 -10.48
CA TYR A 70 -12.88 1.13 -9.19
C TYR A 70 -11.96 0.77 -8.02
N LEU A 71 -11.17 -0.28 -8.15
CA LEU A 71 -10.18 -0.66 -7.13
C LEU A 71 -9.05 0.38 -7.05
N LEU A 72 -8.55 0.85 -8.19
CA LEU A 72 -7.49 1.86 -8.26
C LEU A 72 -7.93 3.20 -7.64
N ARG A 73 -9.21 3.59 -7.80
CA ARG A 73 -9.77 4.76 -7.10
C ARG A 73 -9.78 4.63 -5.57
N GLU A 74 -9.79 3.41 -5.04
CA GLU A 74 -9.71 3.20 -3.59
C GLU A 74 -8.28 3.15 -3.08
N VAL A 75 -7.33 2.71 -3.91
CA VAL A 75 -5.91 2.65 -3.57
C VAL A 75 -5.22 4.00 -3.78
N ASP A 76 -5.60 4.76 -4.81
CA ASP A 76 -5.08 6.11 -5.06
C ASP A 76 -5.71 7.11 -4.08
N LEU A 77 -4.96 7.44 -3.03
CA LEU A 77 -5.39 8.33 -1.96
C LEU A 77 -4.97 9.79 -2.19
N ARG A 78 -4.44 10.15 -3.37
CA ARG A 78 -3.92 11.50 -3.69
C ARG A 78 -4.95 12.62 -3.49
N ASP A 79 -6.23 12.33 -3.73
CA ASP A 79 -7.33 13.30 -3.59
C ASP A 79 -7.91 13.38 -2.17
N CYS A 80 -7.41 12.58 -1.22
CA CYS A 80 -7.97 12.52 0.12
C CYS A 80 -7.35 13.59 1.02
N SER A 81 -8.13 14.59 1.41
CA SER A 81 -7.70 15.59 2.40
C SER A 81 -7.44 15.00 3.79
N TYR A 82 -8.06 13.84 4.10
CA TYR A 82 -7.87 13.10 5.33
C TYR A 82 -8.04 11.60 5.06
N ILE A 83 -7.06 10.80 5.48
CA ILE A 83 -7.06 9.34 5.30
C ILE A 83 -7.35 8.69 6.66
N ASN A 84 -8.61 8.32 6.90
CA ASN A 84 -8.98 7.59 8.11
C ASN A 84 -8.66 6.09 8.03
N GLU A 85 -8.64 5.42 9.18
CA GLU A 85 -8.37 3.98 9.32
C GLU A 85 -9.27 3.12 8.41
N ARG A 86 -10.57 3.42 8.34
CA ARG A 86 -11.52 2.69 7.48
C ARG A 86 -11.16 2.79 5.99
N ARG A 87 -10.61 3.92 5.55
CA ARG A 87 -10.15 4.13 4.17
C ARG A 87 -8.85 3.37 3.93
N GLN A 88 -7.92 3.40 4.87
CA GLN A 88 -6.67 2.61 4.82
C GLN A 88 -7.00 1.12 4.68
N ASP A 89 -7.82 0.59 5.59
CA ASP A 89 -8.33 -0.78 5.56
C ASP A 89 -8.91 -1.18 4.20
N ARG A 90 -9.71 -0.30 3.61
CA ARG A 90 -10.33 -0.58 2.32
C ARG A 90 -9.32 -0.54 1.19
N ALA A 91 -8.39 0.41 1.20
CA ALA A 91 -7.29 0.48 0.24
C ALA A 91 -6.42 -0.77 0.32
N THR A 92 -6.08 -1.25 1.53
CA THR A 92 -5.31 -2.49 1.75
C THR A 92 -6.01 -3.68 1.13
N ARG A 93 -7.32 -3.82 1.39
CA ARG A 93 -8.13 -4.92 0.86
C ARG A 93 -8.30 -4.81 -0.66
N ALA A 94 -8.52 -3.61 -1.19
CA ALA A 94 -8.62 -3.36 -2.63
C ALA A 94 -7.31 -3.71 -3.35
N LEU A 95 -6.16 -3.34 -2.77
CA LEU A 95 -4.85 -3.69 -3.31
C LEU A 95 -4.62 -5.21 -3.33
N ARG A 96 -5.04 -5.94 -2.29
CA ARG A 96 -5.04 -7.40 -2.30
C ARG A 96 -5.91 -7.99 -3.43
N VAL A 97 -7.06 -7.38 -3.72
CA VAL A 97 -7.89 -7.80 -4.87
C VAL A 97 -7.16 -7.57 -6.20
N ILE A 98 -6.55 -6.40 -6.39
CA ILE A 98 -5.74 -6.09 -7.59
C ILE A 98 -4.61 -7.11 -7.78
N ARG A 99 -3.93 -7.47 -6.68
CA ARG A 99 -2.89 -8.51 -6.66
C ARG A 99 -3.44 -9.87 -7.11
N ASN A 100 -4.59 -10.28 -6.59
CA ASN A 100 -5.24 -11.54 -6.95
C ASN A 100 -5.75 -11.57 -8.40
N ILE A 101 -6.07 -10.41 -9.00
CA ILE A 101 -6.36 -10.29 -10.43
C ILE A 101 -5.09 -10.50 -11.27
N GLY A 102 -3.91 -10.28 -10.70
CA GLY A 102 -2.62 -10.48 -11.38
C GLY A 102 -2.28 -9.37 -12.37
N CYS A 103 -2.62 -8.12 -12.04
CA CYS A 103 -2.32 -6.96 -12.88
C CYS A 103 -1.29 -6.03 -12.22
N THR A 104 -0.63 -5.19 -13.03
CA THR A 104 0.46 -4.29 -12.64
C THR A 104 0.00 -2.83 -12.49
N ASN A 105 -1.29 -2.55 -12.69
CA ASN A 105 -1.83 -1.19 -12.78
C ASN A 105 -1.73 -0.37 -11.48
N ALA A 106 -1.48 -1.00 -10.33
CA ALA A 106 -1.36 -0.29 -9.05
C ALA A 106 0.07 0.16 -8.72
N ILE A 107 1.07 -0.11 -9.57
CA ILE A 107 2.48 0.28 -9.31
C ILE A 107 2.60 1.78 -9.07
N GLU A 108 1.98 2.62 -9.91
CA GLU A 108 2.00 4.08 -9.77
C GLU A 108 1.34 4.55 -8.45
N ALA A 109 0.29 3.86 -8.00
CA ALA A 109 -0.36 4.18 -6.73
C ALA A 109 0.52 3.75 -5.54
N CYS A 110 1.22 2.61 -5.65
CA CYS A 110 2.19 2.15 -4.65
C CYS A 110 3.41 3.09 -4.57
N GLU A 111 3.92 3.58 -5.70
CA GLU A 111 5.00 4.56 -5.74
C GLU A 111 4.64 5.79 -4.90
N TRP A 112 3.50 6.41 -5.20
CA TRP A 112 3.09 7.60 -4.47
C TRP A 112 2.84 7.30 -3.00
N LEU A 113 2.17 6.19 -2.68
CA LEU A 113 1.90 5.81 -1.29
C LEU A 113 3.20 5.64 -0.48
N LEU A 114 4.20 4.96 -1.04
CA LEU A 114 5.44 4.62 -0.36
C LEU A 114 6.45 5.77 -0.36
N LEU A 115 6.56 6.52 -1.45
CA LEU A 115 7.61 7.54 -1.63
C LEU A 115 7.07 8.96 -1.43
N ASP A 116 6.02 9.34 -2.15
CA ASP A 116 5.60 10.74 -2.26
C ASP A 116 4.63 11.20 -1.16
N ALA A 117 3.85 10.27 -0.61
CA ALA A 117 2.77 10.60 0.30
C ALA A 117 3.34 10.99 1.66
N ASP A 118 3.14 12.24 2.04
CA ASP A 118 3.44 12.75 3.38
C ASP A 118 2.27 12.42 4.33
N ILE A 119 2.14 11.13 4.64
CA ILE A 119 1.09 10.61 5.53
C ILE A 119 1.69 10.49 6.93
N ASP A 120 1.50 11.52 7.74
CA ASP A 120 1.98 11.61 9.13
C ASP A 120 1.16 10.74 10.11
N ALA A 121 0.77 9.53 9.69
CA ALA A 121 -0.14 8.67 10.45
C ALA A 121 0.54 7.37 10.87
N LYS A 122 0.77 7.24 12.17
CA LYS A 122 1.14 5.97 12.79
C LYS A 122 -0.11 5.14 13.02
N GLY A 123 -0.07 3.85 12.74
CA GLY A 123 -1.20 2.98 13.03
C GLY A 123 -1.17 1.64 12.30
N ILE A 124 -1.87 0.67 12.88
CA ILE A 124 -1.95 -0.71 12.41
C ILE A 124 -2.43 -0.78 10.96
N SER A 125 -3.48 -0.03 10.60
CA SER A 125 -4.06 -0.06 9.25
C SER A 125 -3.16 0.56 8.18
N LEU A 126 -2.47 1.65 8.48
CA LEU A 126 -1.51 2.23 7.54
C LEU A 126 -0.29 1.33 7.35
N ASN A 127 0.24 0.79 8.45
CA ASN A 127 1.35 -0.17 8.40
C ASN A 127 0.97 -1.40 7.57
N ALA A 128 -0.25 -1.91 7.72
CA ALA A 128 -0.77 -2.99 6.88
C ALA A 128 -0.94 -2.60 5.40
N LEU A 129 -1.34 -1.36 5.12
CA LEU A 129 -1.41 -0.82 3.75
C LEU A 129 -0.03 -0.77 3.10
N PHE A 130 0.98 -0.25 3.81
CA PHE A 130 2.36 -0.24 3.34
C PHE A 130 2.91 -1.65 3.14
N THR A 131 2.65 -2.58 4.08
CA THR A 131 3.06 -3.98 3.92
C THR A 131 2.43 -4.60 2.67
N GLU A 132 1.14 -4.36 2.43
CA GLU A 132 0.47 -4.87 1.24
C GLU A 132 1.03 -4.26 -0.05
N ALA A 133 1.39 -2.97 -0.04
CA ALA A 133 2.05 -2.31 -1.16
C ALA A 133 3.44 -2.90 -1.44
N VAL A 134 4.23 -3.16 -0.40
CA VAL A 134 5.54 -3.82 -0.54
C VAL A 134 5.41 -5.23 -1.12
N ILE A 135 4.44 -6.02 -0.64
CA ILE A 135 4.17 -7.35 -1.20
C ILE A 135 3.69 -7.26 -2.65
N TYR A 136 2.84 -6.28 -2.97
CA TYR A 136 2.40 -6.07 -4.35
C TYR A 136 3.57 -5.72 -5.28
N LEU A 137 4.51 -4.87 -4.84
CA LEU A 137 5.71 -4.59 -5.61
C LEU A 137 6.55 -5.85 -5.81
N HIS A 138 6.76 -6.63 -4.74
CA HIS A 138 7.49 -7.91 -4.80
C HIS A 138 6.93 -8.87 -5.86
N ASP A 139 5.61 -9.07 -5.86
CA ASP A 139 4.93 -9.92 -6.84
C ASP A 139 5.11 -9.41 -8.29
N ASN A 140 5.57 -8.17 -8.46
CA ASN A 140 5.86 -7.52 -9.72
C ASN A 140 7.35 -7.18 -9.95
N PHE A 141 8.27 -7.78 -9.19
CA PHE A 141 9.71 -7.53 -9.33
C PHE A 141 10.30 -7.95 -10.67
N GLN A 142 9.57 -8.56 -11.59
CA GLN A 142 9.99 -8.67 -12.99
C GLN A 142 10.11 -7.30 -13.69
N LEU A 143 9.37 -6.28 -13.22
CA LEU A 143 9.39 -4.92 -13.75
C LEU A 143 10.43 -4.06 -13.02
N GLN A 144 11.22 -3.27 -13.75
CA GLN A 144 12.25 -2.40 -13.16
C GLN A 144 11.63 -1.37 -12.21
N ASP A 145 10.53 -0.72 -12.63
CA ASP A 145 9.85 0.29 -11.83
C ASP A 145 9.49 -0.22 -10.43
N ALA A 146 8.96 -1.44 -10.32
CA ALA A 146 8.60 -2.02 -9.04
C ALA A 146 9.82 -2.22 -8.10
N ARG A 147 10.97 -2.57 -8.69
CA ARG A 147 12.24 -2.74 -7.97
C ARG A 147 12.79 -1.40 -7.51
N ASP A 148 12.79 -0.41 -8.40
CA ASP A 148 13.29 0.94 -8.13
C ASP A 148 12.48 1.61 -7.00
N ILE A 149 11.15 1.47 -7.03
CA ILE A 149 10.26 1.98 -5.98
C ILE A 149 10.60 1.32 -4.64
N TYR A 150 10.73 -0.01 -4.62
CA TYR A 150 11.04 -0.74 -3.39
C TYR A 150 12.42 -0.36 -2.83
N VAL A 151 13.45 -0.30 -3.67
CA VAL A 151 14.80 0.13 -3.26
C VAL A 151 14.78 1.56 -2.72
N ALA A 152 14.08 2.48 -3.39
CA ALA A 152 13.93 3.85 -2.92
C ALA A 152 13.21 3.92 -1.56
N PHE A 153 12.15 3.13 -1.38
CA PHE A 153 11.41 3.06 -0.11
C PHE A 153 12.32 2.60 1.03
N VAL A 154 13.03 1.48 0.85
CA VAL A 154 13.93 0.89 1.85
C VAL A 154 15.15 1.76 2.15
N THR A 155 15.62 2.57 1.22
CA THR A 155 16.83 3.37 1.42
C THR A 155 16.54 4.80 1.91
N ARG A 156 15.38 5.37 1.58
CA ARG A 156 15.08 6.79 1.80
C ARG A 156 14.01 7.06 2.86
N HIS A 157 13.09 6.13 3.09
CA HIS A 157 11.87 6.38 3.88
C HIS A 157 11.78 5.54 5.15
N ARG A 158 12.89 5.48 5.89
CA ARG A 158 13.00 4.70 7.14
C ARG A 158 11.94 5.05 8.17
N ASP A 159 11.59 6.33 8.24
CA ASP A 159 10.56 6.90 9.09
C ASP A 159 9.17 6.29 8.87
N LYS A 160 8.88 5.75 7.67
CA LYS A 160 7.57 5.16 7.35
C LYS A 160 7.39 3.72 7.82
N TYR A 161 8.48 3.01 8.09
CA TYR A 161 8.41 1.60 8.48
C TYR A 161 9.09 1.28 9.82
N VAL A 162 9.91 2.19 10.36
CA VAL A 162 10.53 2.07 11.69
C VAL A 162 9.94 3.08 12.66
N GLU A 163 9.44 2.61 13.81
CA GLU A 163 8.97 3.46 14.90
C GLU A 163 9.85 3.31 16.16
N GLN A 164 10.07 4.40 16.88
CA GLN A 164 10.75 4.36 18.18
C GLN A 164 9.75 4.15 19.33
N GLU A 165 9.89 3.03 20.03
CA GLU A 165 9.11 2.72 21.22
C GLU A 165 9.96 2.70 22.49
N LEU A 166 9.40 3.17 23.60
CA LEU A 166 10.02 3.10 24.93
C LEU A 166 9.62 1.81 25.64
N ILE A 167 10.49 0.81 25.63
CA ILE A 167 10.26 -0.43 26.37
C ILE A 167 10.74 -0.25 27.81
N LYS A 168 9.78 -0.29 28.75
CA LYS A 168 10.05 -0.31 30.20
C LYS A 168 10.10 -1.75 30.68
N THR A 169 11.22 -2.15 31.25
CA THR A 169 11.29 -3.39 32.05
C THR A 169 11.01 -3.03 33.51
N HIS A 170 10.29 -3.90 34.23
CA HIS A 170 9.67 -3.63 35.54
C HIS A 170 10.64 -3.11 36.64
N TRP A 171 11.96 -3.14 36.41
CA TRP A 171 13.00 -2.76 37.38
C TRP A 171 14.17 -1.93 36.78
N ARG A 172 14.10 -1.50 35.51
CA ARG A 172 15.17 -0.72 34.85
C ARG A 172 14.62 0.53 34.16
N ALA A 173 15.47 1.55 34.00
CA ALA A 173 15.14 2.70 33.16
C ALA A 173 14.75 2.21 31.75
N GLY A 174 13.64 2.71 31.22
CA GLY A 174 13.14 2.29 29.91
C GLY A 174 14.16 2.59 28.81
N ARG A 175 14.30 1.68 27.85
CA ARG A 175 15.17 1.85 26.68
C ARG A 175 14.31 2.17 25.47
N ARG A 176 14.71 3.18 24.69
CA ARG A 176 14.13 3.39 23.36
C ARG A 176 14.68 2.34 22.40
N VAL A 177 13.79 1.64 21.72
CA VAL A 177 14.13 0.70 20.67
C VAL A 177 13.42 1.12 19.40
N ASP A 178 14.11 0.96 18.28
CA ASP A 178 13.50 1.04 16.96
C ASP A 178 12.73 -0.29 16.75
N LEU A 179 11.48 -0.24 16.30
CA LEU A 179 10.63 -1.38 15.94
C LEU A 179 10.22 -1.28 14.47
N LEU A 180 10.22 -2.41 13.77
CA LEU A 180 9.81 -2.48 12.37
C LEU A 180 8.35 -2.96 12.29
N HIS A 181 7.49 -2.19 11.63
CA HIS A 181 6.03 -2.45 11.54
C HIS A 181 5.55 -2.84 10.14
N VAL A 182 6.37 -2.61 9.12
CA VAL A 182 6.10 -2.93 7.72
C VAL A 182 7.03 -4.05 7.28
N ASP A 183 6.50 -5.06 6.58
CA ASP A 183 7.32 -6.17 6.08
C ASP A 183 8.13 -5.77 4.85
N ILE A 184 9.27 -5.14 5.10
CA ILE A 184 10.27 -4.87 4.07
C ILE A 184 11.26 -6.03 3.91
N THR A 185 11.15 -7.09 4.71
CA THR A 185 12.16 -8.16 4.77
C THR A 185 11.87 -9.35 3.87
N CYS A 186 10.60 -9.57 3.52
CA CYS A 186 10.16 -10.66 2.64
C CYS A 186 10.89 -10.70 1.28
N ASN A 187 11.50 -9.59 0.84
CA ASN A 187 12.05 -9.44 -0.51
C ASN A 187 13.58 -9.57 -0.59
N ILE A 188 14.28 -9.72 0.54
CA ILE A 188 15.74 -9.83 0.60
C ILE A 188 16.31 -10.92 -0.32
N PRO A 189 15.76 -12.15 -0.37
CA PRO A 189 16.28 -13.20 -1.25
C PRO A 189 16.28 -12.81 -2.72
N LEU A 190 15.26 -12.06 -3.16
CA LEU A 190 15.13 -11.69 -4.55
C LEU A 190 16.09 -10.55 -4.91
N LEU A 191 16.24 -9.56 -4.02
CA LEU A 191 17.24 -8.51 -4.18
C LEU A 191 18.67 -9.07 -4.25
N LEU A 192 19.01 -10.06 -3.42
CA LEU A 192 20.34 -10.69 -3.43
C LEU A 192 20.66 -11.41 -4.74
N ARG A 193 19.64 -11.83 -5.50
CA ARG A 193 19.79 -12.47 -6.81
C ARG A 193 19.83 -11.47 -7.96
N MET A 194 19.49 -10.21 -7.69
CA MET A 194 19.59 -9.14 -8.65
C MET A 194 21.02 -8.63 -8.60
N ASP A 195 21.78 -8.84 -9.68
CA ASP A 195 23.15 -8.36 -9.84
C ASP A 195 23.17 -6.82 -10.04
N ASP A 196 22.59 -6.09 -9.09
CA ASP A 196 22.35 -4.65 -9.11
C ASP A 196 22.91 -4.01 -7.83
N LYS A 197 23.70 -2.95 -8.00
CA LYS A 197 24.31 -2.19 -6.92
C LYS A 197 23.24 -1.55 -6.01
N ALA A 198 22.15 -1.05 -6.57
CA ALA A 198 21.10 -0.40 -5.79
C ALA A 198 20.37 -1.41 -4.87
N ALA A 199 20.22 -2.65 -5.34
CA ALA A 199 19.71 -3.75 -4.54
C ALA A 199 20.69 -4.13 -3.42
N ALA A 200 22.00 -4.14 -3.71
CA ALA A 200 23.02 -4.37 -2.68
C ALA A 200 22.98 -3.30 -1.57
N ASP A 201 22.80 -2.03 -1.93
CA ASP A 201 22.66 -0.93 -0.96
C ASP A 201 21.40 -1.09 -0.09
N ALA A 202 20.26 -1.48 -0.70
CA ALA A 202 19.03 -1.78 0.04
C ALA A 202 19.21 -2.98 0.98
N VAL A 203 19.87 -4.05 0.54
CA VAL A 203 20.18 -5.21 1.38
C VAL A 203 21.09 -4.80 2.54
N ALA A 204 22.12 -3.99 2.29
CA ALA A 204 23.02 -3.50 3.34
C ALA A 204 22.26 -2.70 4.40
N GLU A 205 21.32 -1.83 3.98
CA GLU A 205 20.47 -1.07 4.88
C GLU A 205 19.54 -1.99 5.69
N LEU A 206 18.91 -2.98 5.06
CA LEU A 206 18.10 -3.98 5.75
C LEU A 206 18.93 -4.75 6.80
N VAL A 207 20.12 -5.22 6.44
CA VAL A 207 21.02 -5.92 7.38
C VAL A 207 21.42 -5.00 8.54
N ARG A 208 21.66 -3.71 8.29
CA ARG A 208 21.94 -2.72 9.34
C ARG A 208 20.77 -2.58 10.30
N LEU A 209 19.54 -2.60 9.81
CA LEU A 209 18.31 -2.55 10.62
C LEU A 209 18.09 -3.82 11.43
N MET A 210 18.38 -4.99 10.85
CA MET A 210 18.19 -6.30 11.49
C MET A 210 19.23 -6.61 12.57
N LYS A 211 20.42 -6.00 12.52
CA LYS A 211 21.46 -6.13 13.56
C LYS A 211 21.13 -5.42 14.89
N LEU A 212 20.00 -4.72 14.97
CA LEU A 212 19.53 -4.07 16.19
C LEU A 212 18.60 -5.01 16.99
N PRO A 213 18.40 -4.80 18.30
CA PRO A 213 17.34 -5.44 19.09
C PRO A 213 15.93 -5.31 18.47
N THR A 214 15.81 -4.40 17.50
CA THR A 214 14.67 -4.12 16.62
C THR A 214 14.04 -5.34 16.00
N TYR A 215 14.81 -6.36 15.59
CA TYR A 215 14.22 -7.55 14.96
C TYR A 215 13.50 -8.46 15.97
N GLY A 216 13.97 -8.51 17.22
CA GLY A 216 13.33 -9.30 18.28
C GLY A 216 12.03 -8.69 18.83
N GLY A 217 11.71 -7.45 18.48
CA GLY A 217 10.52 -6.72 18.93
C GLY A 217 9.51 -6.39 17.83
N MET A 218 9.67 -6.91 16.61
CA MET A 218 8.81 -6.48 15.50
C MET A 218 7.36 -6.92 15.67
N ALA A 219 6.47 -6.01 15.30
CA ALA A 219 5.04 -6.22 15.18
C ALA A 219 4.65 -5.86 13.75
N ILE A 220 4.90 -6.78 12.82
CA ILE A 220 4.57 -6.55 11.40
C ILE A 220 3.06 -6.58 11.27
N HIS A 221 2.49 -5.49 10.79
CA HIS A 221 1.07 -5.43 10.48
C HIS A 221 0.82 -5.87 9.04
N ARG A 222 -0.01 -6.90 8.86
CA ARG A 222 -0.35 -7.44 7.54
C ARG A 222 -1.77 -7.95 7.47
N LEU A 223 -2.31 -7.95 6.25
CA LEU A 223 -3.60 -8.55 5.98
C LEU A 223 -3.47 -10.09 6.03
N ALA A 224 -4.24 -10.71 6.90
CA ALA A 224 -4.32 -12.16 7.07
C ALA A 224 -4.71 -12.87 5.76
N PRO A 225 -4.50 -14.19 5.64
CA PRO A 225 -4.94 -14.96 4.47
C PRO A 225 -6.43 -14.83 4.14
N ASP A 226 -7.26 -14.51 5.13
CA ASP A 226 -8.69 -14.28 4.93
C ASP A 226 -9.01 -13.00 4.12
N GLY A 227 -8.04 -12.09 3.97
CA GLY A 227 -8.19 -10.84 3.22
C GLY A 227 -9.00 -9.76 3.94
N PHE A 228 -9.27 -9.92 5.25
CA PHE A 228 -10.06 -8.99 6.04
C PHE A 228 -9.38 -8.56 7.33
N THR A 229 -8.85 -9.52 8.09
CA THR A 229 -8.26 -9.30 9.41
C THR A 229 -6.85 -8.74 9.26
N ILE A 230 -6.52 -7.68 10.02
CA ILE A 230 -5.14 -7.21 10.13
C ILE A 230 -4.51 -7.90 11.33
N MET A 231 -3.46 -8.68 11.07
CA MET A 231 -2.68 -9.38 12.06
C MET A 231 -1.42 -8.57 12.39
N SER A 232 -0.97 -8.72 13.62
CA SER A 232 0.33 -8.24 14.09
C SER A 232 1.18 -9.47 14.35
N ASP A 233 2.07 -9.79 13.41
CA ASP A 233 2.89 -10.98 13.52
C ASP A 233 4.32 -10.61 13.95
N PRO A 234 4.96 -11.48 14.74
CA PRO A 234 6.42 -11.42 14.83
C PRO A 234 7.00 -11.63 13.43
N PRO A 235 8.19 -11.09 13.17
CA PRO A 235 8.85 -11.29 11.89
C PRO A 235 9.15 -12.77 11.71
N ASP A 236 9.02 -13.28 10.48
CA ASP A 236 9.41 -14.66 10.20
C ASP A 236 10.93 -14.79 10.34
N SER A 237 11.37 -15.21 11.52
CA SER A 237 12.80 -15.39 11.83
C SER A 237 13.41 -16.56 11.07
N GLY A 238 12.59 -17.52 10.59
CA GLY A 238 13.08 -18.73 9.92
C GLY A 238 13.70 -18.46 8.54
N GLY A 239 13.14 -17.54 7.76
CA GLY A 239 13.68 -17.19 6.44
C GLY A 239 14.96 -16.37 6.52
N LEU A 240 15.09 -15.52 7.55
CA LEU A 240 16.22 -14.61 7.72
C LEU A 240 17.42 -15.26 8.38
N GLU A 241 17.21 -16.17 9.33
CA GLU A 241 18.28 -17.03 9.84
C GLU A 241 18.87 -17.91 8.73
N GLN A 242 18.03 -18.49 7.87
CA GLN A 242 18.54 -19.22 6.70
C GLN A 242 19.33 -18.31 5.76
N LEU A 243 18.90 -17.08 5.48
CA LEU A 243 19.64 -16.16 4.61
C LEU A 243 20.98 -15.67 5.19
N LEU A 244 21.03 -15.36 6.48
CA LEU A 244 22.22 -14.80 7.13
C LEU A 244 23.24 -15.87 7.53
N PHE A 245 22.79 -17.12 7.76
CA PHE A 245 23.64 -18.23 8.19
C PHE A 245 23.78 -19.33 7.13
N SER A 246 23.18 -19.19 5.94
CA SER A 246 23.59 -19.97 4.77
C SER A 246 25.00 -19.54 4.40
N THR A 247 25.98 -20.34 4.83
CA THR A 247 27.34 -20.25 4.34
C THR A 247 27.27 -20.37 2.82
N PRO A 248 27.84 -19.44 2.03
CA PRO A 248 27.93 -19.66 0.60
C PRO A 248 28.73 -20.94 0.40
N ALA A 249 28.09 -21.97 -0.16
CA ALA A 249 28.79 -23.16 -0.57
C ALA A 249 29.89 -22.71 -1.54
N GLU A 250 31.14 -22.93 -1.14
CA GLU A 250 32.33 -22.62 -1.93
C GLU A 250 32.11 -23.14 -3.37
N LYS A 251 32.19 -22.24 -4.34
CA LYS A 251 32.34 -22.56 -5.76
C LYS A 251 33.74 -22.21 -6.19
#